data_AF-A0A9E0XML6-F1
#
_entry.id   AF-A0A9E0XML6-F1
#
_cell.length_a   1.000
_cell.length_b   1.000
_cell.length_c   1.000
_cell.angle_alpha   90.00
_cell.angle_beta   90.00
_cell.angle_gamma   90.00
#
_symmetry.space_group_name_H-M   'P 1'
#
loop_
_entity.id
_entity.type
_entity.pdbx_description
1 polymer ?
#
loop_
_entity_poly.entity_id
_entity_poly.type
_entity_poly.pdbx_seq_one_letter_code
_entity_poly.pdbx_strand_id
1 'polypeptide(L)'
;KKVILFSQFSSMLHLLEKEARERNLNPLLLDGETKNRQELVDRFQNDPDAPLFLMSLKAGGVGLNLTRADFVLLYDPWWNRAQEMQAIARAHRIGRQETVFCKRYIMEGTIEEKIIELQEKKSALIEALFEEEESARGVSLDELVELLT
;
A
#
# COMPACT_ATOMS: atom_id res chain seq x y z
N LYS A 1 8.97 12.13 -12.32
CA LYS A 1 8.99 11.14 -11.21
C LYS A 1 7.60 10.55 -11.09
N LYS A 2 7.48 9.25 -10.81
CA LYS A 2 6.19 8.56 -10.71
C LYS A 2 5.86 8.22 -9.26
N VAL A 3 4.62 8.46 -8.88
CA VAL A 3 4.12 8.32 -7.52
C VAL A 3 2.91 7.39 -7.55
N ILE A 4 2.88 6.43 -6.62
CA ILE A 4 1.68 5.69 -6.29
C ILE A 4 1.19 6.21 -4.95
N LEU A 5 -0.09 6.55 -4.86
CA LEU A 5 -0.75 6.92 -3.61
C LEU A 5 -1.83 5.89 -3.31
N PHE A 6 -1.72 5.28 -2.14
CA PHE A 6 -2.67 4.32 -1.62
C PHE A 6 -3.58 4.98 -0.57
N SER A 7 -4.86 4.62 -0.64
CA SER A 7 -5.85 4.94 0.40
C SER A 7 -6.79 3.74 0.58
N GLN A 8 -7.30 3.52 1.79
CA GLN A 8 -8.34 2.52 2.03
C GLN A 8 -9.74 3.04 1.66
N PHE A 9 -9.90 4.37 1.52
CA PHE A 9 -11.19 5.02 1.26
C PHE A 9 -11.32 5.44 -0.21
N SER A 10 -12.20 4.78 -0.96
CA SER A 10 -12.46 5.15 -2.37
C SER A 10 -12.92 6.60 -2.52
N SER A 11 -13.74 7.08 -1.58
CA SER A 11 -14.16 8.48 -1.53
C SER A 11 -12.98 9.45 -1.45
N MET A 12 -11.95 9.13 -0.67
CA MET A 12 -10.73 9.93 -0.58
C MET A 12 -9.94 9.90 -1.89
N LEU A 13 -9.86 8.75 -2.56
CA LEU A 13 -9.22 8.66 -3.88
C LEU A 13 -9.90 9.57 -4.90
N HIS A 14 -11.23 9.64 -4.93
CA HIS A 14 -11.95 10.54 -5.83
C HIS A 14 -11.74 12.02 -5.49
N LEU A 15 -11.64 12.38 -4.20
CA LEU A 15 -11.28 13.74 -3.78
C LEU A 15 -9.88 14.12 -4.25
N LEU A 16 -8.91 13.21 -4.06
CA LEU A 16 -7.53 13.39 -4.52
C LEU A 16 -7.44 13.45 -6.04
N GLU A 17 -8.25 12.66 -6.76
CA GLU A 17 -8.32 12.68 -8.22
C GLU A 17 -8.75 14.07 -8.72
N LYS A 18 -9.83 14.61 -8.13
CA LYS A 18 -10.34 15.93 -8.45
C LYS A 18 -9.26 17.00 -8.23
N GLU A 19 -8.66 17.03 -7.05
CA GLU A 19 -7.60 17.98 -6.70
C GLU A 19 -6.39 17.87 -7.64
N ALA A 20 -5.97 16.64 -7.97
CA ALA A 20 -4.85 16.41 -8.87
C ALA A 20 -5.14 16.87 -10.30
N ARG A 21 -6.38 16.71 -10.78
CA ARG A 21 -6.82 17.23 -12.09
C ARG A 21 -6.83 18.76 -12.12
N GLU A 22 -7.31 19.41 -11.05
CA GLU A 22 -7.27 20.87 -10.93
C GLU A 22 -5.83 21.42 -10.96
N ARG A 23 -4.86 20.61 -10.52
CA ARG A 23 -3.42 20.91 -10.58
C ARG A 23 -2.73 20.44 -11.87
N ASN A 24 -3.48 19.98 -12.87
CA ASN A 24 -2.97 19.44 -14.14
C ASN A 24 -2.00 18.26 -14.00
N LEU A 25 -2.20 17.40 -12.99
CA LEU A 25 -1.36 16.22 -12.75
C LEU A 25 -1.85 14.93 -13.42
N ASN A 26 -2.99 14.99 -14.14
CA ASN A 26 -3.58 13.87 -14.90
C ASN A 26 -3.46 12.50 -14.19
N PRO A 27 -4.08 12.35 -13.02
CA PRO A 27 -3.96 11.11 -12.25
C PRO A 27 -4.62 9.93 -12.98
N LEU A 28 -4.05 8.75 -12.79
CA LEU A 28 -4.73 7.48 -13.02
C LEU A 28 -5.41 7.04 -11.73
N LEU A 29 -6.59 6.43 -11.83
CA LEU A 29 -7.35 5.92 -10.68
C LEU A 29 -7.66 4.44 -10.87
N LEU A 30 -7.29 3.62 -9.89
CA LEU A 30 -7.65 2.21 -9.82
C LEU A 30 -8.28 1.91 -8.45
N ASP A 31 -9.60 1.79 -8.46
CA ASP A 31 -10.43 1.47 -7.32
C ASP A 31 -11.07 0.07 -7.44
N GLY A 32 -12.02 -0.25 -6.56
CA GLY A 32 -12.74 -1.52 -6.57
C GLY A 32 -13.66 -1.72 -7.78
N GLU A 33 -14.07 -0.65 -8.46
CA GLU A 33 -15.03 -0.67 -9.57
C GLU A 33 -14.35 -0.66 -10.95
N THR A 34 -13.05 -0.39 -10.97
CA THR A 34 -12.23 -0.33 -12.17
C THR A 34 -12.17 -1.68 -12.91
N LYS A 35 -12.68 -1.69 -14.15
CA LYS A 35 -12.69 -2.88 -15.03
C LYS A 35 -11.42 -3.01 -15.88
N ASN A 36 -10.88 -1.91 -16.38
CA ASN A 36 -9.72 -1.87 -17.30
C ASN A 36 -8.38 -1.73 -16.55
N ARG A 37 -8.17 -2.58 -15.54
CA ARG A 37 -7.01 -2.50 -14.63
C ARG A 37 -5.67 -2.57 -15.35
N GLN A 38 -5.52 -3.49 -16.30
CA GLN A 38 -4.27 -3.70 -17.02
C GLN A 38 -3.88 -2.48 -17.86
N GLU A 39 -4.86 -1.86 -18.54
CA GLU A 39 -4.63 -0.66 -19.35
C GLU A 39 -4.08 0.50 -18.50
N LEU A 40 -4.63 0.71 -17.30
CA LEU A 40 -4.14 1.75 -16.39
C LEU A 40 -2.72 1.45 -15.89
N VAL A 41 -2.41 0.19 -15.59
CA VAL A 41 -1.06 -0.23 -15.21
C VAL A 41 -0.08 -0.01 -16.36
N ASP A 42 -0.46 -0.36 -17.59
CA ASP A 42 0.37 -0.17 -18.77
C ASP A 42 0.62 1.32 -19.04
N ARG A 43 -0.41 2.16 -18.89
CA ARG A 43 -0.26 3.62 -18.94
C ARG A 43 0.67 4.11 -17.84
N PHE A 44 0.49 3.68 -16.60
CA PHE A 44 1.39 4.07 -15.52
C PHE A 44 2.84 3.66 -15.77
N GLN A 45 3.10 2.52 -16.40
CA GLN A 45 4.47 2.08 -16.65
C GLN A 45 5.12 2.78 -17.86
N ASN A 46 4.35 3.09 -18.90
CA ASN A 46 4.89 3.53 -20.19
C ASN A 46 4.69 5.02 -20.49
N ASP A 47 3.65 5.66 -19.97
CA ASP A 47 3.27 7.03 -20.29
C ASP A 47 4.01 8.05 -19.40
N PRO A 48 4.89 8.91 -19.94
CA PRO A 48 5.57 9.93 -19.14
C PRO A 48 4.63 10.94 -18.48
N ASP A 49 3.44 11.17 -19.06
CA ASP A 49 2.46 12.17 -18.64
C ASP A 49 1.49 11.65 -17.56
N ALA A 50 1.69 10.42 -17.08
CA ALA A 50 0.98 9.83 -15.94
C ALA A 50 1.91 9.79 -14.70
N PRO A 51 2.11 10.92 -13.99
CA PRO A 51 3.02 10.98 -12.85
C PRO A 51 2.39 10.43 -11.56
N LEU A 52 1.05 10.37 -11.46
CA LEU A 52 0.34 10.00 -10.24
C LEU A 52 -0.64 8.84 -10.49
N PHE A 53 -0.51 7.77 -9.70
CA PHE A 53 -1.44 6.65 -9.69
C PHE A 53 -2.12 6.54 -8.34
N LEU A 54 -3.41 6.80 -8.30
CA LEU A 54 -4.28 6.67 -7.15
C LEU A 54 -4.82 5.24 -7.11
N MET A 55 -4.55 4.52 -6.03
CA MET A 55 -4.91 3.11 -5.90
C MET A 55 -5.59 2.83 -4.57
N SER A 56 -6.67 2.05 -4.61
CA SER A 56 -7.21 1.51 -3.36
C SER A 56 -6.29 0.41 -2.82
N LEU A 57 -6.10 0.37 -1.50
CA LEU A 57 -5.32 -0.69 -0.85
C LEU A 57 -5.88 -2.08 -1.14
N LYS A 58 -7.21 -2.20 -1.21
CA LYS A 58 -7.90 -3.46 -1.61
C LYS A 58 -7.55 -3.90 -3.02
N ALA A 59 -7.37 -2.95 -3.95
CA ALA A 59 -6.98 -3.27 -5.32
C ALA A 59 -5.46 -3.47 -5.48
N GLY A 60 -4.64 -3.00 -4.52
CA GLY A 60 -3.19 -3.26 -4.45
C GLY A 60 -2.82 -4.72 -4.13
N GLY A 61 -3.75 -5.52 -3.60
CA GLY A 61 -3.56 -6.95 -3.33
C GLY A 61 -3.60 -7.85 -4.57
N VAL A 62 -4.00 -7.32 -5.73
CA VAL A 62 -4.03 -8.04 -7.00
C VAL A 62 -2.65 -7.98 -7.64
N GLY A 63 -2.18 -9.04 -8.31
CA GLY A 63 -0.81 -9.21 -8.85
C GLY A 63 -0.38 -8.22 -9.94
N LEU A 64 -0.44 -6.92 -9.66
CA LEU A 64 -0.08 -5.82 -10.56
C LEU A 64 1.43 -5.56 -10.51
N ASN A 65 2.01 -5.24 -11.68
CA ASN A 65 3.41 -4.90 -11.81
C ASN A 65 3.57 -3.36 -11.85
N LEU A 66 4.14 -2.75 -10.81
CA LEU A 66 4.16 -1.29 -10.63
C LEU A 66 5.58 -0.73 -10.53
N THR A 67 6.52 -1.35 -11.24
CA THR A 67 7.97 -1.13 -11.07
C THR A 67 8.48 0.25 -11.45
N ARG A 68 7.68 1.05 -12.17
CA ARG A 68 8.07 2.40 -12.60
C ARG A 68 7.93 3.47 -11.50
N ALA A 69 7.33 3.14 -10.36
CA ALA A 69 7.11 4.09 -9.27
C ALA A 69 8.42 4.47 -8.55
N ASP A 70 8.72 5.76 -8.43
CA ASP A 70 9.81 6.26 -7.58
C ASP A 70 9.37 6.38 -6.10
N PHE A 71 8.09 6.68 -5.88
CA PHE A 71 7.52 6.90 -4.56
C PHE A 71 6.24 6.09 -4.36
N VAL A 72 6.07 5.58 -3.14
CA VAL A 72 4.83 5.01 -2.63
C VAL A 72 4.39 5.83 -1.43
N LEU A 73 3.18 6.37 -1.50
CA LEU A 73 2.56 7.17 -0.45
C LEU A 73 1.40 6.38 0.14
N LEU A 74 1.43 6.11 1.44
CA LEU A 74 0.29 5.59 2.19
C LEU A 74 -0.42 6.78 2.83
N TYR A 75 -1.60 7.13 2.29
CA TYR A 75 -2.31 8.35 2.69
C TYR A 75 -3.00 8.23 4.04
N ASP A 76 -3.51 7.04 4.34
CA ASP A 76 -4.18 6.71 5.59
C ASP A 76 -3.70 5.35 6.10
N PRO A 77 -3.60 5.15 7.43
CA PRO A 77 -3.12 3.90 8.00
C PRO A 77 -4.15 2.79 7.87
N TRP A 78 -3.70 1.59 7.53
CA TRP A 78 -4.58 0.43 7.41
C TRP A 78 -4.30 -0.63 8.47
N TRP A 79 -5.34 -1.19 9.05
CA TRP A 79 -5.27 -2.17 10.15
C TRP A 79 -4.34 -3.37 9.89
N ASN A 80 -4.12 -3.73 8.62
CA ASN A 80 -3.30 -4.88 8.21
C ASN A 80 -1.98 -4.44 7.57
N ARG A 81 -0.91 -4.45 8.37
CA ARG A 81 0.47 -4.13 7.94
C ARG A 81 0.98 -5.05 6.82
N ALA A 82 0.61 -6.33 6.81
CA ALA A 82 1.09 -7.27 5.80
C ALA A 82 0.58 -6.90 4.40
N GLN A 83 -0.67 -6.43 4.30
CA GLN A 83 -1.24 -5.99 3.03
C GLN A 83 -0.64 -4.66 2.56
N GLU A 84 -0.29 -3.73 3.46
CA GLU A 84 0.50 -2.53 3.10
C GLU A 84 1.88 -2.91 2.52
N MET A 85 2.59 -3.82 3.19
CA MET A 85 3.90 -4.30 2.74
C MET A 85 3.81 -5.01 1.40
N GLN A 86 2.75 -5.78 1.16
CA GLN A 86 2.50 -6.42 -0.13
C GLN A 86 2.28 -5.38 -1.24
N ALA A 87 1.51 -4.32 -0.97
CA ALA A 87 1.29 -3.24 -1.92
C ALA A 87 2.60 -2.51 -2.26
N ILE A 88 3.43 -2.20 -1.26
CA ILE A 88 4.76 -1.61 -1.46
C ILE A 88 5.66 -2.53 -2.29
N ALA A 89 5.65 -3.84 -2.03
CA ALA A 89 6.44 -4.82 -2.76
C ALA A 89 6.10 -4.90 -4.26
N ARG A 90 4.92 -4.43 -4.70
CA ARG A 90 4.58 -4.33 -6.13
C ARG A 90 5.34 -3.23 -6.85
N ALA A 91 5.73 -2.17 -6.14
CA ALA A 91 6.60 -1.11 -6.64
C ALA A 91 8.08 -1.49 -6.50
N HIS A 92 8.43 -2.12 -5.36
CA HIS A 92 9.79 -2.56 -5.05
C HIS A 92 10.04 -4.00 -5.54
N ARG A 93 10.38 -4.16 -6.82
CA ARG A 93 10.76 -5.47 -7.39
C ARG A 93 12.28 -5.67 -7.34
N ILE A 94 12.70 -6.86 -6.89
CA ILE A 94 14.10 -7.29 -6.83
C ILE A 94 14.73 -7.18 -8.24
N GLY A 95 15.88 -6.50 -8.34
CA GLY A 95 16.63 -6.31 -9.59
C GLY A 95 16.56 -4.90 -10.19
N ARG A 96 15.80 -3.97 -9.59
CA ARG A 96 15.83 -2.55 -9.97
C ARG A 96 17.05 -1.85 -9.34
N GLN A 97 17.72 -0.98 -10.09
CA GLN A 97 18.86 -0.18 -9.59
C GLN A 97 18.45 1.02 -8.75
N GLU A 98 17.21 1.51 -8.92
CA GLU A 98 16.70 2.70 -8.26
C GLU A 98 15.89 2.34 -7.00
N THR A 99 16.14 3.05 -5.90
CA THR A 99 15.42 2.91 -4.64
C THR A 99 13.99 3.44 -4.76
N VAL A 100 13.02 2.68 -4.24
CA VAL A 100 11.63 3.13 -4.07
C VAL A 100 11.47 3.73 -2.68
N PHE A 101 11.03 4.98 -2.61
CA PHE A 101 10.77 5.65 -1.32
C PHE A 101 9.33 5.41 -0.88
N CYS A 102 9.14 4.82 0.29
CA CYS A 102 7.83 4.70 0.90
C CYS A 102 7.66 5.76 2.00
N LYS A 103 6.57 6.52 1.96
CA LYS A 103 6.17 7.47 3.02
C LYS A 103 4.75 7.18 3.46
N ARG A 104 4.54 7.22 4.77
CA ARG A 104 3.23 7.06 5.40
C ARG A 104 2.82 8.37 6.04
N TYR A 105 1.58 8.77 5.84
CA TYR A 105 0.97 9.92 6.47
C TYR A 105 0.12 9.46 7.67
N ILE A 106 0.29 10.14 8.79
CA ILE A 106 -0.41 9.89 10.05
C ILE A 106 -0.74 11.26 10.62
N MET A 107 -1.99 11.48 10.97
CA MET A 107 -2.45 12.73 11.56
C MET A 107 -2.27 12.70 13.08
N GLU A 108 -1.47 13.64 13.59
CA GLU A 108 -1.17 13.80 15.02
C GLU A 108 -2.42 14.17 15.83
N GLY A 109 -2.55 13.61 17.03
CA GLY A 109 -3.68 13.85 17.93
C GLY A 109 -4.98 13.19 17.48
N THR A 110 -4.90 12.16 16.63
CA THR A 110 -6.09 11.49 16.08
C THR A 110 -6.08 9.98 16.33
N ILE A 111 -7.19 9.32 15.97
CA ILE A 111 -7.32 7.87 16.04
C ILE A 111 -6.25 7.13 15.21
N GLU A 112 -5.66 7.78 14.20
CA GLU A 112 -4.64 7.19 13.34
C GLU A 112 -3.39 6.77 14.13
N GLU A 113 -2.98 7.54 15.14
CA GLU A 113 -1.85 7.18 16.01
C GLU A 113 -2.13 5.87 16.77
N LYS A 114 -3.35 5.74 17.29
CA LYS A 114 -3.77 4.53 18.01
C LYS A 114 -3.83 3.31 17.09
N ILE A 115 -4.18 3.49 15.82
CA ILE A 115 -4.12 2.41 14.81
C ILE A 115 -2.68 1.94 14.65
N ILE A 116 -1.71 2.85 14.55
CA ILE A 116 -0.29 2.50 14.44
C ILE A 116 0.21 1.80 15.70
N GLU A 117 -0.09 2.32 16.89
CA GLU A 117 0.27 1.66 18.15
C GLU A 117 -0.28 0.23 18.25
N LEU A 118 -1.52 0.01 17.79
CA LEU A 118 -2.13 -1.31 17.78
C LEU A 118 -1.45 -2.25 16.78
N GLN A 119 -1.05 -1.75 15.61
CA GLN A 119 -0.25 -2.55 14.66
C GLN A 119 1.07 -2.98 15.27
N GLU A 120 1.79 -2.06 15.93
CA GLU A 120 3.07 -2.35 16.57
C GLU A 120 2.92 -3.37 17.69
N LYS A 121 1.90 -3.22 18.54
CA LYS A 121 1.57 -4.21 19.58
C LYS A 121 1.25 -5.58 18.98
N LYS A 122 0.48 -5.62 17.90
CA LYS A 122 0.14 -6.87 17.21
C LYS A 122 1.40 -7.52 16.62
N SER A 123 2.26 -6.74 15.97
CA SER A 123 3.54 -7.24 15.43
C SER A 123 4.47 -7.75 16.52
N ALA A 124 4.63 -7.02 17.64
CA ALA A 124 5.47 -7.44 18.76
C ALA A 124 4.94 -8.72 19.43
N LEU A 125 3.63 -8.88 19.55
CA LEU A 125 3.03 -10.12 20.07
C LEU A 125 3.32 -11.30 19.14
N ILE A 126 3.18 -11.10 17.84
CA ILE A 126 3.50 -12.09 16.82
C ILE A 126 4.98 -12.49 16.92
N GLU A 127 5.90 -11.53 16.98
CA GLU A 127 7.34 -11.78 17.15
C GLU A 127 7.65 -12.56 18.44
N ALA A 128 7.05 -12.20 19.57
CA ALA A 128 7.24 -12.90 20.84
C ALA A 128 6.77 -14.36 20.80
N LEU A 129 5.66 -14.64 20.10
CA LEU A 129 5.19 -16.03 19.90
C LEU A 129 6.20 -16.85 19.08
N PHE A 130 6.90 -16.24 18.11
CA PHE A 130 7.96 -16.93 17.36
C PHE A 130 9.21 -17.20 18.20
N GLU A 131 9.58 -16.30 19.12
CA GLU A 131 10.68 -16.55 20.05
C GLU A 131 10.36 -17.71 21.01
N GLU A 132 9.09 -17.87 21.42
CA GLU A 132 8.63 -19.03 22.20
C GLU A 132 8.51 -20.31 21.35
N GLU A 133 8.09 -20.24 20.09
CA GLU A 133 7.98 -21.39 19.17
C GLU A 133 9.30 -21.86 18.54
N GLU A 134 10.35 -21.01 18.44
CA GLU A 134 11.71 -21.52 18.20
C GLU A 134 12.12 -22.52 19.30
N SER A 135 11.51 -22.40 20.49
CA SER A 135 11.59 -23.36 21.58
C SER A 135 10.53 -24.49 21.53
N ALA A 136 9.47 -24.36 20.72
CA ALA A 136 8.37 -25.33 20.56
C ALA A 136 7.84 -25.38 19.11
N ARG A 137 8.32 -26.36 18.32
CA ARG A 137 8.00 -26.53 16.89
C ARG A 137 6.49 -26.46 16.56
N GLY A 138 6.11 -25.55 15.64
CA GLY A 138 5.33 -25.95 14.46
C GLY A 138 3.99 -25.29 14.18
N VAL A 139 3.88 -23.96 14.17
CA VAL A 139 2.76 -23.27 13.48
C VAL A 139 3.31 -22.24 12.47
N SER A 140 2.68 -22.15 11.30
CA SER A 140 3.12 -21.23 10.25
C SER A 140 2.60 -19.81 10.48
N LEU A 141 3.45 -18.81 10.16
CA LEU A 141 3.14 -17.37 10.24
C LEU A 141 1.79 -16.99 9.64
N ASP A 142 1.42 -17.62 8.53
CA ASP A 142 0.20 -17.30 7.80
C ASP A 142 -1.07 -17.73 8.59
N GLU A 143 -1.01 -18.84 9.33
CA GLU A 143 -2.14 -19.36 10.13
C GLU A 143 -2.42 -18.51 11.38
N LEU A 144 -1.37 -18.01 12.06
CA LEU A 144 -1.50 -17.13 13.22
C LEU A 144 -2.02 -15.75 12.83
N VAL A 145 -1.60 -15.24 11.67
CA VAL A 145 -2.06 -13.95 11.15
C VAL A 145 -3.54 -13.99 10.78
N GLU A 146 -4.03 -15.11 10.23
CA GLU A 146 -5.46 -15.34 9.95
C GLU A 146 -6.33 -15.39 11.22
N LEU A 147 -5.84 -15.99 12.30
CA LEU A 147 -6.59 -16.09 13.58
C LEU A 147 -6.78 -14.75 14.30
N LEU A 148 -5.98 -13.73 13.96
CA LEU A 148 -6.00 -12.40 14.58
C LEU A 148 -6.62 -11.32 13.67
N THR A 149 -7.21 -11.70 12.54
CA THR A 149 -7.95 -10.81 11.61
C THR A 149 -9.45 -11.08 11.67
#